data_AF-A0A453N1X6-F1
#
_entry.id   AF-A0A453N1X6-F1
#
_cell.length_a   1.000
_cell.length_b   1.000
_cell.length_c   1.000
_cell.angle_alpha   90.00
_cell.angle_beta   90.00
_cell.angle_gamma   90.00
#
_symmetry.space_group_name_H-M   'P 1'
#
loop_
_entity.id
_entity.type
_entity.pdbx_description
1 polymer ?
#
loop_
_entity_poly.entity_id
_entity_poly.type
_entity_poly.pdbx_seq_one_letter_code
_entity_poly.pdbx_strand_id
1 'polypeptide(L)'
;TFTPASSSPSRRRHRFGGVPAYFPARRGCELKLYQDAHVAVGAPCSYERGRCWEDVCMAVLGAQKLVYVAGWAVGARVRLLREEMSPEMAEKAAEVRALAGVEVEKMALGDLLKYKSQEGVRVCLLVSDHHDTPLHPSFFLNTGGMMQTSGEETKKFFKQSSVICVLSHRYPRSKVDMAKQKAS
;
A
#
# COMPACT_ATOMS: atom_id res chain seq x y z
N THR A 1 -32.30 -12.64 17.96
CA THR A 1 -32.29 -12.63 19.44
C THR A 1 -31.23 -11.67 19.91
N PHE A 2 -31.58 -10.69 20.75
CA PHE A 2 -30.62 -9.71 21.26
C PHE A 2 -29.74 -10.37 22.34
N THR A 3 -28.42 -10.17 22.26
CA THR A 3 -27.46 -10.65 23.26
C THR A 3 -26.80 -9.43 23.93
N PRO A 4 -27.11 -9.11 25.20
CA PRO A 4 -26.52 -7.97 25.88
C PRO A 4 -25.01 -8.14 26.07
N ALA A 5 -24.24 -7.06 25.94
CA ALA A 5 -22.78 -7.09 26.00
C ALA A 5 -22.23 -7.66 27.34
N SER A 6 -22.97 -7.47 28.43
CA SER A 6 -22.65 -8.02 29.76
C SER A 6 -22.82 -9.54 29.84
N SER A 7 -23.69 -10.13 29.01
CA SER A 7 -23.90 -11.58 28.90
C SER A 7 -22.88 -12.27 28.01
N SER A 8 -22.08 -11.50 27.27
CA SER A 8 -20.95 -12.04 26.53
C SER A 8 -19.94 -12.55 27.57
N PRO A 9 -19.68 -13.86 27.65
CA PRO A 9 -18.69 -14.39 28.57
C PRO A 9 -17.40 -13.65 28.27
N SER A 10 -16.87 -12.95 29.29
CA SER A 10 -15.76 -12.01 29.17
C SER A 10 -14.75 -12.45 28.11
N ARG A 11 -14.29 -11.50 27.27
CA ARG A 11 -13.17 -11.62 26.33
C ARG A 11 -11.90 -12.29 26.93
N ARG A 12 -11.88 -12.58 28.23
CA ARG A 12 -10.81 -13.22 29.01
C ARG A 12 -10.82 -14.75 29.02
N ARG A 13 -11.78 -15.45 28.38
CA ARG A 13 -11.86 -16.93 28.46
C ARG A 13 -11.85 -17.72 27.15
N HIS A 14 -11.54 -17.11 26.01
CA HIS A 14 -10.90 -17.91 24.99
C HIS A 14 -9.42 -18.03 25.36
N ARG A 15 -8.97 -19.21 25.77
CA ARG A 15 -7.54 -19.47 26.00
C ARG A 15 -6.69 -19.08 24.77
N PHE A 16 -7.30 -18.89 23.59
CA PHE A 16 -6.68 -18.34 22.37
C PHE A 16 -7.69 -17.60 21.47
N GLY A 17 -8.27 -16.50 21.98
CA GLY A 17 -9.43 -15.80 21.43
C GLY A 17 -9.18 -14.95 20.20
N GLY A 18 -9.92 -15.25 19.13
CA GLY A 18 -10.12 -14.36 17.98
C GLY A 18 -11.54 -13.80 17.96
N VAL A 19 -11.72 -12.69 17.26
CA VAL A 19 -13.06 -12.19 16.90
C VAL A 19 -13.63 -13.12 15.82
N PRO A 20 -14.93 -13.47 15.85
CA PRO A 20 -15.59 -14.15 14.74
C PRO A 20 -15.51 -13.27 13.49
N ALA A 21 -14.67 -13.65 12.53
CA ALA A 21 -14.41 -12.91 11.31
C ALA A 21 -14.17 -13.87 10.15
N TYR A 22 -14.25 -13.36 8.92
CA TYR A 22 -13.98 -14.15 7.70
C TYR A 22 -12.59 -14.81 7.73
N PHE A 23 -11.60 -14.13 8.31
CA PHE A 23 -10.26 -14.68 8.55
C PHE A 23 -10.11 -15.11 10.02
N PRO A 24 -9.79 -16.39 10.29
CA PRO A 24 -9.59 -16.87 11.67
C PRO A 24 -8.25 -16.38 12.24
N ALA A 25 -8.15 -16.35 13.57
CA ALA A 25 -6.90 -16.02 14.27
C ALA A 25 -5.81 -17.08 14.00
N ARG A 26 -4.60 -16.65 13.65
CA ARG A 26 -3.42 -17.49 13.42
C ARG A 26 -2.43 -17.35 14.58
N ARG A 27 -1.63 -18.38 14.83
CA ARG A 27 -0.56 -18.39 15.86
C ARG A 27 0.80 -18.62 15.23
N GLY A 28 1.86 -18.29 15.95
CA GLY A 28 3.23 -18.35 15.44
C GLY A 28 3.51 -17.28 14.39
N CYS A 29 2.75 -16.17 14.42
CA CYS A 29 2.99 -15.02 13.55
C CYS A 29 4.03 -14.10 14.18
N GLU A 30 4.96 -13.64 13.37
CA GLU A 30 5.83 -12.53 13.72
C GLU A 30 5.16 -11.22 13.29
N LEU A 31 5.23 -10.21 14.16
CA LEU A 31 4.65 -8.90 13.92
C LEU A 31 5.74 -7.86 14.07
N LYS A 32 6.04 -7.16 12.97
CA LYS A 32 6.89 -5.98 12.98
C LYS A 32 6.00 -4.74 13.02
N LEU A 33 6.16 -3.93 14.05
CA LEU A 33 5.39 -2.70 14.23
C LEU A 33 6.17 -1.53 13.64
N TYR A 34 5.46 -0.70 12.88
CA TYR A 34 6.03 0.49 12.24
C TYR A 34 5.45 1.75 12.87
N GLN A 35 6.32 2.55 13.46
CA GLN A 35 6.03 3.92 13.83
C GLN A 35 6.50 4.79 12.66
N ASP A 36 5.54 5.42 11.97
CA ASP A 36 5.78 6.23 10.77
C ASP A 36 6.43 5.45 9.59
N ALA A 37 6.73 6.17 8.50
CA ALA A 37 7.33 5.61 7.29
C ALA A 37 8.83 5.31 7.45
N HIS A 38 9.53 6.16 8.18
CA HIS A 38 10.95 6.07 8.48
C HIS A 38 11.19 6.63 9.89
N VAL A 39 12.21 6.11 10.56
CA VAL A 39 12.61 6.59 11.89
C VAL A 39 14.12 6.74 11.91
N ALA A 40 14.57 7.96 12.22
CA ALA A 40 15.98 8.29 12.32
C ALA A 40 16.70 7.46 13.39
N VAL A 41 17.98 7.19 13.13
CA VAL A 41 18.87 6.47 14.04
C VAL A 41 19.11 7.30 15.30
N GLY A 42 19.02 6.66 16.48
CA GLY A 42 19.44 7.28 17.75
C GLY A 42 18.33 7.90 18.59
N ALA A 43 17.06 7.85 18.17
CA ALA A 43 15.95 8.21 19.05
C ALA A 43 15.79 7.13 20.15
N PRO A 44 15.89 7.48 21.45
CA PRO A 44 15.87 6.49 22.51
C PRO A 44 14.53 5.75 22.54
N CYS A 45 14.59 4.43 22.42
CA CYS A 45 13.43 3.56 22.55
C CYS A 45 13.80 2.23 23.18
N SER A 46 12.85 1.68 23.92
CA SER A 46 12.96 0.39 24.61
C SER A 46 12.77 -0.82 23.69
N TYR A 47 12.55 -0.60 22.38
CA TYR A 47 12.33 -1.64 21.39
C TYR A 47 13.00 -1.29 20.05
N GLU A 48 13.35 -2.31 19.27
CA GLU A 48 13.88 -2.14 17.92
C GLU A 48 12.80 -1.57 17.00
N ARG A 49 13.00 -0.34 16.53
CA ARG A 49 12.05 0.33 15.65
C ARG A 49 12.20 -0.19 14.23
N GLY A 50 11.12 -0.74 13.67
CA GLY A 50 11.04 -1.10 12.26
C GLY A 50 11.02 0.13 11.36
N ARG A 51 11.60 0.01 10.16
CA ARG A 51 11.62 1.08 9.15
C ARG A 51 10.75 0.67 7.98
N CYS A 52 9.50 1.11 7.99
CA CYS A 52 8.45 0.64 7.08
C CYS A 52 8.87 0.68 5.61
N TRP A 53 9.35 1.83 5.13
CA TRP A 53 9.69 1.99 3.71
C TRP A 53 10.96 1.24 3.28
N GLU A 54 11.91 1.07 4.20
CA GLU A 54 13.10 0.24 3.96
C GLU A 54 12.71 -1.23 3.86
N ASP A 55 11.92 -1.73 4.81
CA ASP A 55 11.44 -3.12 4.82
C ASP A 55 10.57 -3.43 3.60
N VAL A 56 9.72 -2.49 3.17
CA VAL A 56 8.95 -2.62 1.91
C VAL A 56 9.88 -2.70 0.70
N CYS A 57 10.92 -1.87 0.65
CA CYS A 57 11.89 -1.89 -0.45
C CYS A 57 12.66 -3.22 -0.46
N MET A 58 13.13 -3.71 0.70
CA MET A 58 13.74 -5.04 0.85
C MET A 58 12.81 -6.15 0.37
N ALA A 59 11.54 -6.13 0.79
CA ALA A 59 10.57 -7.14 0.43
C ALA A 59 10.31 -7.17 -1.08
N VAL A 60 10.24 -5.99 -1.73
CA VAL A 60 10.09 -5.90 -3.18
C VAL A 60 11.35 -6.38 -3.89
N LEU A 61 12.54 -5.99 -3.43
CA LEU A 61 13.84 -6.45 -3.97
C LEU A 61 14.05 -7.96 -3.81
N GLY A 62 13.58 -8.55 -2.71
CA GLY A 62 13.65 -9.99 -2.45
C GLY A 62 12.58 -10.82 -3.15
N ALA A 63 11.56 -10.19 -3.74
CA ALA A 63 10.45 -10.90 -4.38
C ALA A 63 10.91 -11.62 -5.66
N GLN A 64 10.64 -12.92 -5.74
CA GLN A 64 11.01 -13.75 -6.90
C GLN A 64 9.81 -14.13 -7.79
N LYS A 65 8.58 -14.04 -7.29
CA LYS A 65 7.39 -14.62 -7.98
C LYS A 65 6.22 -13.66 -8.14
N LEU A 66 5.89 -12.91 -7.09
CA LEU A 66 4.70 -12.06 -7.06
C LEU A 66 4.94 -10.85 -6.16
N VAL A 67 4.54 -9.68 -6.65
CA VAL A 67 4.35 -8.47 -5.85
C VAL A 67 2.91 -8.01 -6.06
N TYR A 68 2.14 -7.93 -4.97
CA TYR A 68 0.76 -7.46 -4.99
C TYR A 68 0.65 -6.18 -4.16
N VAL A 69 0.21 -5.09 -4.78
CA VAL A 69 0.03 -3.80 -4.11
C VAL A 69 -1.42 -3.38 -4.24
N ALA A 70 -2.10 -3.19 -3.12
CA ALA A 70 -3.43 -2.62 -3.08
C ALA A 70 -3.39 -1.33 -2.25
N GLY A 71 -3.90 -0.24 -2.82
CA GLY A 71 -3.83 1.06 -2.16
C GLY A 71 -4.96 1.97 -2.62
N TRP A 72 -5.36 2.87 -1.73
CA TRP A 72 -6.28 3.95 -2.12
C TRP A 72 -5.63 4.87 -3.17
N ALA A 73 -4.37 5.23 -2.93
CA ALA A 73 -3.51 5.98 -3.83
C ALA A 73 -2.12 5.33 -3.82
N VAL A 74 -1.49 5.22 -4.99
CA VAL A 74 -0.11 4.70 -5.10
C VAL A 74 0.73 5.74 -5.83
N GLY A 75 1.70 6.34 -5.14
CA GLY A 75 2.57 7.34 -5.77
C GLY A 75 3.71 6.68 -6.54
N ALA A 76 3.58 6.52 -7.86
CA ALA A 76 4.64 5.92 -8.69
C ALA A 76 5.98 6.66 -8.62
N ARG A 77 5.96 7.98 -8.38
CA ARG A 77 7.16 8.84 -8.29
C ARG A 77 7.75 8.94 -6.88
N VAL A 78 7.15 8.29 -5.89
CA VAL A 78 7.62 8.37 -4.49
C VAL A 78 8.88 7.54 -4.34
N ARG A 79 9.93 8.15 -3.79
CA ARG A 79 11.15 7.45 -3.36
C ARG A 79 10.97 6.92 -1.95
N LEU A 80 11.14 5.61 -1.79
CA LEU A 80 11.06 4.92 -0.50
C LEU A 80 12.30 5.16 0.37
N LEU A 81 13.46 5.29 -0.25
CA LEU A 81 14.73 5.56 0.41
C LEU A 81 15.04 7.06 0.26
N ARG A 82 15.29 7.75 1.38
CA ARG A 82 15.48 9.21 1.42
C ARG A 82 16.60 9.65 2.36
N GLU A 83 16.67 9.05 3.54
CA GLU A 83 17.64 9.33 4.59
C GLU A 83 18.68 8.20 4.68
N GLU A 84 19.55 8.24 5.69
CA GLU A 84 20.55 7.19 5.94
C GLU A 84 19.89 5.81 6.11
N MET A 85 20.18 4.94 5.15
CA MET A 85 19.67 3.58 5.12
C MET A 85 20.28 2.75 6.25
N SER A 86 19.55 1.73 6.71
CA SER A 86 20.16 0.71 7.54
C SER A 86 21.35 0.04 6.81
N PRO A 87 22.35 -0.47 7.55
CA PRO A 87 23.50 -1.16 6.95
C PRO A 87 23.04 -2.36 6.09
N GLU A 88 22.00 -3.07 6.51
CA GLU A 88 21.39 -4.17 5.75
C GLU A 88 20.86 -3.71 4.39
N MET A 89 20.18 -2.56 4.35
CA MET A 89 19.70 -1.99 3.10
C MET A 89 20.81 -1.45 2.22
N ALA A 90 21.85 -0.86 2.80
CA ALA A 90 23.02 -0.41 2.07
C ALA A 90 23.76 -1.58 1.41
N GLU A 91 23.91 -2.71 2.11
CA GLU A 91 24.49 -3.93 1.56
C GLU A 91 23.65 -4.48 0.41
N LYS A 92 22.32 -4.56 0.58
CA LYS A 92 21.42 -5.03 -0.48
C LYS A 92 21.43 -4.09 -1.70
N ALA A 93 21.46 -2.78 -1.48
CA ALA A 93 21.56 -1.80 -2.55
C ALA A 93 22.89 -1.92 -3.30
N ALA A 94 24.01 -2.16 -2.59
CA ALA A 94 25.31 -2.40 -3.19
C ALA A 94 25.34 -3.70 -4.00
N GLU A 95 24.73 -4.78 -3.51
CA GLU A 95 24.58 -6.05 -4.23
C GLU A 95 23.82 -5.85 -5.55
N VAL A 96 22.66 -5.17 -5.50
CA VAL A 96 21.87 -4.89 -6.70
C VAL A 96 22.63 -3.97 -7.66
N ARG A 97 23.38 -2.99 -7.14
CA ARG A 97 24.24 -2.13 -7.96
C ARG A 97 25.34 -2.94 -8.66
N ALA A 98 25.94 -3.91 -7.99
CA ALA A 98 26.97 -4.75 -8.57
C ALA A 98 26.42 -5.71 -9.63
N LEU A 99 25.25 -6.31 -9.38
CA LEU A 99 24.65 -7.31 -10.27
C LEU A 99 23.93 -6.70 -11.47
N ALA A 100 23.17 -5.62 -11.25
CA ALA A 100 22.28 -5.04 -12.24
C ALA A 100 22.70 -3.63 -12.69
N GLY A 101 23.69 -3.01 -12.04
CA GLY A 101 24.09 -1.63 -12.33
C GLY A 101 23.07 -0.58 -11.91
N VAL A 102 22.05 -0.94 -11.11
CA VAL A 102 20.92 -0.08 -10.77
C VAL A 102 21.13 0.60 -9.41
N GLU A 103 21.00 1.93 -9.38
CA GLU A 103 21.02 2.71 -8.14
C GLU A 103 19.64 2.73 -7.47
N VAL A 104 19.37 1.72 -6.64
CA VAL A 104 18.07 1.56 -5.94
C VAL A 104 17.75 2.74 -5.01
N GLU A 105 18.77 3.36 -4.43
CA GLU A 105 18.66 4.49 -3.49
C GLU A 105 17.94 5.71 -4.09
N LYS A 106 18.11 5.92 -5.39
CA LYS A 106 17.51 7.07 -6.12
C LYS A 106 16.23 6.68 -6.85
N MET A 107 15.87 5.39 -6.84
CA MET A 107 14.78 4.86 -7.63
C MET A 107 13.42 5.20 -7.01
N ALA A 108 12.47 5.60 -7.86
CA ALA A 108 11.09 5.74 -7.43
C ALA A 108 10.43 4.36 -7.31
N LEU A 109 9.39 4.25 -6.47
CA LEU A 109 8.62 3.02 -6.28
C LEU A 109 8.11 2.44 -7.62
N GLY A 110 7.66 3.30 -8.53
CA GLY A 110 7.18 2.88 -9.83
C GLY A 110 8.28 2.26 -10.69
N ASP A 111 9.48 2.83 -10.67
CA ASP A 111 10.62 2.29 -11.42
C ASP A 111 11.10 0.98 -10.79
N LEU A 112 11.09 0.87 -9.46
CA LEU A 112 11.41 -0.38 -8.75
C LEU A 112 10.47 -1.52 -9.14
N LEU A 113 9.16 -1.24 -9.23
CA LEU A 113 8.15 -2.21 -9.66
C LEU A 113 8.31 -2.59 -11.14
N LYS A 114 8.68 -1.64 -12.00
CA LYS A 114 9.00 -1.91 -13.41
C LYS A 114 10.23 -2.80 -13.54
N TYR A 115 11.30 -2.47 -12.82
CA TYR A 115 12.52 -3.26 -12.75
C TYR A 115 12.23 -4.71 -12.34
N LYS A 116 11.46 -4.90 -11.26
CA LYS A 116 11.03 -6.25 -10.86
C LYS A 116 10.18 -6.97 -11.89
N SER A 117 9.32 -6.25 -12.61
CA SER A 117 8.55 -6.86 -13.69
C SER A 117 9.43 -7.32 -14.87
N GLN A 118 10.56 -6.66 -15.10
CA GLN A 118 11.53 -7.03 -16.15
C GLN A 118 12.37 -8.25 -15.75
N GLU A 119 12.64 -8.44 -14.45
CA GLU A 119 13.24 -9.68 -13.92
C GLU A 119 12.31 -10.91 -14.03
N GLY A 120 11.06 -10.73 -14.46
CA GLY A 120 10.08 -11.83 -14.60
C GLY A 120 9.16 -12.01 -13.38
N VAL A 121 9.22 -11.12 -12.39
CA VAL A 121 8.30 -11.12 -11.25
C VAL A 121 6.93 -10.61 -11.71
N ARG A 122 5.85 -11.30 -11.34
CA ARG A 122 4.50 -10.81 -11.62
C ARG A 122 4.18 -9.66 -10.68
N VAL A 123 3.94 -8.48 -11.22
CA VAL A 123 3.59 -7.29 -10.42
C VAL A 123 2.16 -6.88 -10.72
N CYS A 124 1.30 -6.93 -9.70
CA CYS A 124 -0.12 -6.62 -9.79
C CYS A 124 -0.48 -5.47 -8.84
N LEU A 125 -1.05 -4.40 -9.39
CA LEU A 125 -1.52 -3.23 -8.63
C LEU A 125 -3.03 -3.11 -8.73
N LEU A 126 -3.67 -2.96 -7.57
CA LEU A 126 -5.09 -2.60 -7.46
C LEU A 126 -5.19 -1.23 -6.80
N VAL A 127 -5.45 -0.21 -7.60
CA VAL A 127 -5.56 1.18 -7.13
C VAL A 127 -7.03 1.59 -7.14
N SER A 128 -7.49 2.26 -6.09
CA SER A 128 -8.85 2.77 -6.06
C SER A 128 -9.04 3.88 -7.08
N ASP A 129 -10.09 3.79 -7.89
CA ASP A 129 -10.51 4.89 -8.76
C ASP A 129 -11.43 5.80 -7.94
N HIS A 130 -10.85 6.74 -7.21
CA HIS A 130 -11.65 7.79 -6.57
C HIS A 130 -11.75 8.94 -7.55
N HIS A 131 -12.75 8.87 -8.43
CA HIS A 131 -13.37 10.09 -8.91
C HIS A 131 -14.19 10.63 -7.75
N ASP A 132 -13.70 11.69 -7.09
CA ASP A 132 -14.65 12.68 -6.61
C ASP A 132 -15.30 13.23 -7.87
N THR A 133 -16.41 12.62 -8.28
CA THR A 133 -17.25 13.19 -9.33
C THR A 133 -17.79 14.49 -8.72
N PRO A 134 -17.43 15.69 -9.20
CA PRO A 134 -18.26 16.84 -8.91
C PRO A 134 -19.61 16.53 -9.57
N LEU A 135 -20.59 16.17 -8.74
CA LEU A 135 -21.99 16.20 -9.08
C LEU A 135 -22.35 17.67 -9.40
N HIS A 136 -21.98 18.16 -10.60
CA HIS A 136 -22.56 19.30 -11.34
C HIS A 136 -21.57 19.82 -12.40
N PRO A 137 -21.93 19.88 -13.71
CA PRO A 137 -21.15 20.59 -14.72
C PRO A 137 -21.55 22.09 -14.73
N SER A 138 -21.46 22.74 -13.58
CA SER A 138 -21.78 24.16 -13.48
C SER A 138 -20.97 24.78 -12.35
N PHE A 139 -20.27 25.86 -12.70
CA PHE A 139 -19.47 26.76 -11.86
C PHE A 139 -17.99 26.42 -11.71
N PHE A 140 -17.17 27.03 -12.59
CA PHE A 140 -16.18 28.09 -12.31
C PHE A 140 -15.65 28.30 -10.86
N LEU A 141 -15.52 27.26 -10.06
CA LEU A 141 -14.77 27.29 -8.81
C LEU A 141 -13.56 26.39 -8.99
N ASN A 142 -12.41 27.03 -9.16
CA ASN A 142 -11.11 26.41 -9.15
C ASN A 142 -10.80 25.97 -7.72
N THR A 143 -11.45 24.90 -7.26
CA THR A 143 -11.19 24.27 -5.96
C THR A 143 -9.99 23.36 -6.14
N GLY A 144 -8.81 23.96 -6.28
CA GLY A 144 -7.52 23.29 -6.24
C GLY A 144 -7.19 22.81 -4.82
N GLY A 145 -7.96 21.85 -4.31
CA GLY A 145 -7.81 21.38 -2.94
C GLY A 145 -8.48 20.04 -2.73
N MET A 146 -7.63 19.05 -2.44
CA MET A 146 -7.94 17.69 -1.99
C MET A 146 -8.06 16.61 -3.07
N MET A 147 -6.91 15.97 -3.33
CA MET A 147 -6.69 14.67 -3.99
C MET A 147 -6.91 14.60 -5.50
N GLN A 148 -6.01 15.27 -6.23
CA GLN A 148 -5.73 14.99 -7.62
C GLN A 148 -5.42 13.49 -7.87
N THR A 149 -6.29 12.83 -8.61
CA THR A 149 -6.02 11.93 -9.77
C THR A 149 -4.82 10.96 -9.71
N SER A 150 -4.37 10.51 -8.54
CA SER A 150 -3.20 9.62 -8.45
C SER A 150 -3.41 8.28 -9.15
N GLY A 151 -4.65 7.74 -9.18
CA GLY A 151 -4.95 6.44 -9.79
C GLY A 151 -4.72 6.43 -11.30
N GLU A 152 -5.29 7.39 -12.02
CA GLU A 152 -5.09 7.51 -13.48
C GLU A 152 -3.64 7.79 -13.86
N GLU A 153 -2.96 8.68 -13.13
CA GLU A 153 -1.55 8.97 -13.37
C GLU A 153 -0.69 7.72 -13.19
N THR A 154 -0.98 6.94 -12.15
CA THR A 154 -0.29 5.67 -11.87
C THR A 154 -0.56 4.64 -12.96
N LYS A 155 -1.82 4.51 -13.43
CA LYS A 155 -2.13 3.64 -14.56
C LYS A 155 -1.40 4.08 -15.83
N LYS A 156 -1.35 5.38 -16.11
CA LYS A 156 -0.60 5.94 -17.26
C LYS A 156 0.89 5.64 -17.14
N PHE A 157 1.46 5.76 -15.94
CA PHE A 157 2.86 5.46 -15.67
C PHE A 157 3.24 4.01 -15.97
N PHE A 158 2.34 3.06 -15.70
CA PHE A 158 2.57 1.62 -15.93
C PHE A 158 2.10 1.11 -17.30
N LYS A 159 1.47 1.95 -18.13
CA LYS A 159 0.85 1.53 -19.41
C LYS A 159 1.83 0.86 -20.39
N GLN A 160 3.10 1.24 -20.36
CA GLN A 160 4.16 0.71 -21.22
C GLN A 160 5.08 -0.28 -20.49
N SER A 161 4.61 -0.90 -19.41
CA SER A 161 5.38 -1.85 -18.62
C SER A 161 4.65 -3.17 -18.44
N SER A 162 5.37 -4.22 -18.05
CA SER A 162 4.82 -5.55 -17.74
C SER A 162 4.02 -5.60 -16.44
N VAL A 163 3.85 -4.45 -15.78
CA VAL A 163 3.11 -4.29 -14.53
C VAL A 163 1.61 -4.24 -14.82
N ILE A 164 0.84 -5.10 -14.17
CA ILE A 164 -0.62 -5.17 -14.31
C ILE A 164 -1.25 -4.17 -13.34
N CYS A 165 -1.67 -3.01 -13.84
CA CYS A 165 -2.31 -1.97 -13.04
C CYS A 165 -3.83 -1.90 -13.34
N VAL A 166 -4.65 -2.22 -12.33
CA VAL A 166 -6.11 -2.23 -12.41
C VAL A 166 -6.70 -1.14 -11.51
N LEU A 167 -7.61 -0.35 -12.08
CA LEU A 167 -8.40 0.63 -11.35
C LEU A 167 -9.65 -0.05 -10.79
N SER A 168 -9.81 0.00 -9.48
CA SER A 168 -10.95 -0.57 -8.75
C SER A 168 -11.95 0.52 -8.40
N HIS A 169 -13.12 0.47 -9.02
CA HIS A 169 -14.23 1.37 -8.71
C HIS A 169 -14.90 0.89 -7.42
N ARG A 170 -15.06 1.79 -6.44
CA ARG A 170 -15.82 1.48 -5.23
C ARG A 170 -17.25 1.99 -5.38
N TYR A 171 -18.19 1.07 -5.58
CA TYR A 171 -19.61 1.41 -5.60
C TYR A 171 -20.16 1.54 -4.17
N PRO A 172 -20.88 2.63 -3.84
CA PRO A 172 -21.63 2.71 -2.60
C PRO A 172 -22.76 1.68 -2.63
N ARG A 173 -22.99 1.02 -1.50
CA ARG A 173 -23.77 -0.23 -1.41
C ARG A 173 -25.29 -0.02 -1.31
N SER A 174 -25.82 1.22 -1.31
CA SER A 174 -27.24 1.46 -1.03
C SER A 174 -28.10 1.57 -2.29
N LYS A 175 -29.35 1.06 -2.23
CA LYS A 175 -30.35 1.21 -3.30
C LYS A 175 -30.68 2.67 -3.63
N VAL A 176 -30.42 3.59 -2.70
CA VAL A 176 -30.66 5.03 -2.86
C VAL A 176 -29.62 5.67 -3.79
N ASP A 177 -28.39 5.13 -3.81
CA ASP A 177 -27.31 5.60 -4.69
C ASP A 177 -27.50 5.13 -6.13
N MET A 178 -28.06 3.93 -6.35
CA MET A 178 -28.41 3.44 -7.68
C MET A 178 -29.55 4.24 -8.34
N ALA A 179 -30.49 4.79 -7.56
CA ALA A 179 -31.60 5.58 -8.08
C ALA A 179 -31.15 6.96 -8.60
N LYS A 180 -30.10 7.54 -8.01
CA LYS A 180 -29.53 8.82 -8.46
C LYS A 180 -28.72 8.70 -9.75
N GLN A 181 -28.27 7.50 -10.11
CA GLN A 181 -27.53 7.26 -11.36
C GLN A 181 -28.41 7.04 -12.59
N LYS A 182 -29.71 6.73 -12.45
CA LYS A 182 -30.62 6.49 -13.59
C LYS A 182 -31.34 7.74 -14.12
N ALA A 183 -31.13 8.89 -13.50
CA ALA A 183 -31.81 10.14 -13.84
C ALA A 183 -30.84 11.24 -14.34
N SER A 184 -29.65 10.87 -14.81
CA SER A 184 -28.72 11.77 -15.49
C SER A 184 -28.20 11.18 -16.78
#